data_AF-A0A2D9D8A7-F1
#
_entry.id   AF-A0A2D9D8A7-F1
#
_cell.length_a   1.000
_cell.length_b   1.000
_cell.length_c   1.000
_cell.angle_alpha   90.00
_cell.angle_beta   90.00
_cell.angle_gamma   90.00
#
_symmetry.space_group_name_H-M   'P 1'
#
loop_
_entity.id
_entity.type
_entity.pdbx_description
1 polymer ?
#
loop_
_entity_poly.entity_id
_entity_poly.type
_entity_poly.pdbx_seq_one_letter_code
_entity_poly.pdbx_strand_id
1 'polypeptide(L)'
;GCTDSTAFNYNPLALCDDDSCIPFIFGCLDSTAFNYNPLANTDDSSCIAYIYGCLDSLACNYDPMCNFDDGSCLLVFGCTDTTALNFNPLAECDDSSCIASLYGCTDSLACNYNVFANVDDSSCYNLFGCLDSLAYNYDSLANCNDSSLCLYEYNVTFQLDLRGQTTINYTTPEVNGVFNSWCGNCAQMTDLNNDSIWEITIPILEGIGPVIGAPGYEYKFSADNWNIQETLFSGDLCTYTAFGFTNRYLHVTKDTVLDPVCWGSCVDCYAPQSAYNVTFRLDMNNATNFTIPEINGEFNNWCGNCWQMNDIDGDNIWEFTTLVDTSLQEFKFSADNWSIQENLDSTLFCVKTTIDSLGAVFVNRYLHVYSDTVLDIVCWNECDSCNIDIIPSWDCVADGCYDPGTGSGQFSDSLVCILNCNLNNTEYTLLSDQVLIYPNPVNDFVTIESTEDIDKIKVYNVIGEVILEKENPKFLTNFSLSNYSSNIFLIEINSGNQVLHYKILKAK
;
A
#
# COMPACT_ATOMS: atom_id res chain seq x y z
N GLY A 1 99.77 29.00 80.15
CA GLY A 1 98.91 27.95 79.63
C GLY A 1 97.49 28.39 79.89
N CYS A 2 96.53 28.03 79.04
CA CYS A 2 95.17 28.57 79.17
C CYS A 2 94.56 28.36 80.57
N THR A 3 94.14 29.45 81.22
CA THR A 3 93.53 29.44 82.57
C THR A 3 92.01 29.59 82.55
N ASP A 4 91.40 29.85 81.40
CA ASP A 4 89.94 29.91 81.24
C ASP A 4 89.33 28.51 81.25
N SER A 5 88.52 28.20 82.28
CA SER A 5 87.85 26.91 82.43
C SER A 5 86.83 26.58 81.34
N THR A 6 86.45 27.57 80.52
CA THR A 6 85.54 27.41 79.38
C THR A 6 86.26 27.22 78.04
N ALA A 7 87.60 27.19 78.03
CA ALA A 7 88.39 26.91 76.84
C ALA A 7 88.68 25.41 76.67
N PHE A 8 88.73 24.96 75.41
CA PHE A 8 88.98 23.57 75.01
C PHE A 8 90.31 23.02 75.56
N ASN A 9 91.36 23.84 75.58
CA ASN A 9 92.69 23.48 76.08
C ASN A 9 92.98 24.02 77.49
N TYR A 10 91.93 24.24 78.29
CA TYR A 10 92.07 24.63 79.70
C TYR A 10 93.03 23.69 80.44
N ASN A 11 93.98 24.27 81.16
CA ASN A 11 94.90 23.53 82.01
C ASN A 11 94.67 23.91 83.48
N PRO A 12 94.13 23.00 84.32
CA PRO A 12 93.85 23.29 85.73
C PRO A 12 95.10 23.53 86.58
N LEU A 13 96.31 23.26 86.06
CA LEU A 13 97.59 23.53 86.71
C LEU A 13 98.26 24.82 86.21
N ALA A 14 97.67 25.51 85.23
CA ALA A 14 98.20 26.79 84.77
C ALA A 14 97.97 27.87 85.83
N LEU A 15 99.05 28.54 86.24
CA LEU A 15 99.02 29.64 87.23
C LEU A 15 98.90 31.02 86.58
N CYS A 16 99.26 31.15 85.29
CA CYS A 16 99.17 32.37 84.49
C CYS A 16 98.69 32.03 83.07
N ASP A 17 97.81 32.85 82.50
CA ASP A 17 97.34 32.72 81.12
C ASP A 17 98.43 33.14 80.13
N ASP A 18 98.52 32.46 78.99
CA ASP A 18 99.47 32.75 77.90
C ASP A 18 98.76 33.03 76.57
N ASP A 19 97.49 33.42 76.61
CA ASP A 19 96.63 33.70 75.46
C ASP A 19 96.47 32.50 74.50
N SER A 20 96.82 31.28 74.94
CA SER A 20 96.69 30.07 74.14
C SER A 20 95.28 29.47 74.17
N CYS A 21 94.31 30.10 74.83
CA CYS A 21 92.96 29.58 75.01
C CYS A 21 92.23 29.39 73.67
N ILE A 22 91.83 28.15 73.41
CA ILE A 22 91.07 27.76 72.22
C ILE A 22 89.59 27.64 72.64
N PRO A 23 88.65 28.36 72.00
CA PRO A 23 87.23 28.21 72.32
C PRO A 23 86.71 26.81 71.92
N PHE A 24 85.67 26.34 72.62
CA PHE A 24 84.90 25.19 72.15
C PHE A 24 84.20 25.56 70.83
N ILE A 25 84.50 24.81 69.76
CA ILE A 25 83.80 24.89 68.49
C ILE A 25 83.03 23.59 68.35
N PHE A 26 81.72 23.68 68.57
CA PHE A 26 80.81 22.55 68.46
C PHE A 26 80.50 22.25 66.98
N GLY A 27 80.43 20.97 66.66
CA GLY A 27 80.01 20.47 65.36
C GLY A 27 80.46 19.03 65.16
N CYS A 28 80.01 18.42 64.06
CA CYS A 28 80.36 17.04 63.76
C CYS A 28 81.87 16.86 63.51
N LEU A 29 82.51 15.97 64.29
CA LEU A 29 83.94 15.63 64.17
C LEU A 29 84.21 14.46 63.20
N ASP A 30 83.17 13.75 62.76
CA ASP A 30 83.30 12.64 61.82
C ASP A 30 83.49 13.16 60.39
N SER A 31 84.68 12.96 59.82
CA SER A 31 85.02 13.37 58.45
C SER A 31 84.19 12.70 57.35
N THR A 32 83.43 11.66 57.68
CA THR A 32 82.53 10.96 56.76
C THR A 32 81.07 11.43 56.86
N ALA A 33 80.75 12.37 57.76
CA ALA A 33 79.43 12.95 57.88
C ALA A 33 79.19 14.10 56.90
N PHE A 34 77.94 14.26 56.46
CA PHE A 34 77.51 15.30 55.52
C PHE A 34 77.76 16.73 56.05
N ASN A 35 77.60 16.95 57.35
CA ASN A 35 77.82 18.23 58.01
C ASN A 35 79.14 18.27 58.82
N TYR A 36 80.15 17.49 58.41
CA TYR A 36 81.48 17.54 59.01
C TYR A 36 82.00 18.98 59.07
N ASN A 37 82.45 19.40 60.25
CA ASN A 37 83.05 20.72 60.44
C ASN A 37 84.54 20.55 60.75
N PRO A 38 85.45 20.84 59.81
CA PRO A 38 86.89 20.68 60.03
C PRO A 38 87.47 21.65 61.07
N LEU A 39 86.70 22.65 61.50
CA LEU A 39 87.09 23.59 62.56
C LEU A 39 86.52 23.22 63.93
N ALA A 40 85.61 22.24 64.01
CA ALA A 40 85.08 21.77 65.28
C ALA A 40 86.17 21.03 66.05
N ASN A 41 86.21 21.26 67.37
CA ASN A 41 87.09 20.55 68.29
C ASN A 41 86.31 19.72 69.32
N THR A 42 84.98 19.85 69.35
CA THR A 42 84.10 19.13 70.27
C THR A 42 82.84 18.67 69.55
N ASP A 43 82.54 17.38 69.63
CA ASP A 43 81.37 16.77 69.01
C ASP A 43 80.09 17.16 69.78
N ASP A 44 79.08 17.61 69.05
CA ASP A 44 77.76 17.97 69.56
C ASP A 44 76.68 16.95 69.18
N SER A 45 77.07 15.78 68.64
CA SER A 45 76.17 14.74 68.14
C SER A 45 75.26 15.20 67.00
N SER A 46 75.62 16.29 66.30
CA SER A 46 74.87 16.79 65.13
C SER A 46 75.20 16.03 63.84
N CYS A 47 76.07 15.03 63.85
CA CYS A 47 76.51 14.31 62.65
C CYS A 47 75.35 13.72 61.84
N ILE A 48 75.25 14.12 60.58
CA ILE A 48 74.28 13.63 59.61
C ILE A 48 75.01 12.69 58.64
N ALA A 49 74.57 11.45 58.53
CA ALA A 49 75.13 10.51 57.56
C ALA A 49 74.80 10.93 56.12
N TYR A 50 75.65 10.56 55.16
CA TYR A 50 75.27 10.62 53.75
C TYR A 50 74.13 9.63 53.48
N ILE A 51 73.02 10.14 52.97
CA ILE A 51 71.92 9.35 52.45
C ILE A 51 71.89 9.61 50.95
N TYR A 52 72.45 8.65 50.21
CA TYR A 52 72.56 8.69 48.76
C TYR A 52 71.20 8.39 48.11
N GLY A 53 70.89 9.12 47.04
CA GLY A 53 69.73 8.88 46.19
C GLY A 53 69.37 10.13 45.40
N CYS A 54 68.25 10.09 44.67
CA CYS A 54 67.88 11.19 43.79
C CYS A 54 67.31 12.40 44.55
N LEU A 55 67.94 13.57 44.37
CA LEU A 55 67.47 14.85 44.93
C LEU A 55 66.61 15.67 43.96
N ASP A 56 66.50 15.26 42.70
CA ASP A 56 65.65 15.95 41.71
C ASP A 56 64.18 15.59 41.93
N SER A 57 63.38 16.57 42.33
CA SER A 57 61.93 16.42 42.56
C SER A 57 61.13 16.06 41.31
N LEU A 58 61.72 16.18 40.11
CA LEU A 58 61.08 15.80 38.84
C LEU A 58 61.33 14.34 38.47
N ALA A 59 62.24 13.64 39.15
CA ALA A 59 62.52 12.23 38.90
C ALA A 59 61.50 11.32 39.62
N CYS A 60 61.16 10.17 39.03
CA CYS A 60 60.18 9.26 39.65
C CYS A 60 60.72 8.49 40.86
N ASN A 61 62.04 8.38 40.99
CA ASN A 61 62.72 7.82 42.16
C ASN A 61 63.25 8.90 43.11
N TYR A 62 62.69 10.11 43.07
CA TYR A 62 62.98 11.17 44.04
C TYR A 62 62.78 10.66 45.47
N ASP A 63 63.79 10.83 46.31
CA ASP A 63 63.71 10.52 47.74
C ASP A 63 63.98 11.78 48.57
N PRO A 64 62.96 12.33 49.25
CA PRO A 64 63.12 13.51 50.09
C PRO A 64 63.97 13.27 51.36
N MET A 65 64.30 12.01 51.69
CA MET A 65 65.17 11.65 52.82
C MET A 65 66.64 11.63 52.46
N CYS A 66 66.98 11.67 51.16
CA CYS A 66 68.36 11.79 50.70
C CYS A 66 68.90 13.20 50.96
N ASN A 67 70.19 13.30 51.19
CA ASN A 67 70.89 14.58 51.34
C ASN A 67 72.07 14.73 50.38
N PHE A 68 72.31 13.73 49.53
CA PHE A 68 73.38 13.73 48.56
C PHE A 68 72.96 13.00 47.28
N ASP A 69 73.05 13.71 46.15
CA ASP A 69 72.72 13.16 44.85
C ASP A 69 73.83 12.20 44.37
N ASP A 70 73.45 10.97 44.06
CA ASP A 70 74.35 9.93 43.54
C ASP A 70 74.26 9.77 42.01
N GLY A 71 73.45 10.59 41.34
CA GLY A 71 73.21 10.52 39.90
C GLY A 71 72.25 9.42 39.48
N SER A 72 71.53 8.79 40.43
CA SER A 72 70.54 7.74 40.14
C SER A 72 69.18 8.24 39.65
N CYS A 73 68.99 9.56 39.46
CA CYS A 73 67.72 10.16 39.06
C CYS A 73 67.20 9.63 37.71
N LEU A 74 65.99 9.05 37.72
CA LEU A 74 65.27 8.56 36.56
C LEU A 74 64.31 9.65 36.05
N LEU A 75 64.59 10.19 34.87
CA LEU A 75 63.88 11.35 34.31
C LEU A 75 63.13 11.03 33.01
N VAL A 76 63.28 9.82 32.47
CA VAL A 76 62.62 9.44 31.22
C VAL A 76 61.27 8.79 31.53
N PHE A 77 60.22 9.60 31.40
CA PHE A 77 58.83 9.17 31.53
C PHE A 77 58.29 8.59 30.22
N GLY A 78 57.45 7.58 30.34
CA GLY A 78 56.69 7.01 29.23
C GLY A 78 56.14 5.64 29.60
N CYS A 79 55.40 5.02 28.68
CA CYS A 79 54.88 3.69 28.92
C CYS A 79 55.99 2.64 29.02
N THR A 80 56.07 1.95 30.16
CA THR A 80 57.04 0.88 30.41
C THR A 80 56.50 -0.52 30.09
N ASP A 81 55.22 -0.65 29.76
CA ASP A 81 54.59 -1.92 29.39
C ASP A 81 54.97 -2.31 27.95
N THR A 82 55.69 -3.43 27.79
CA THR A 82 56.17 -3.93 26.50
C THR A 82 55.06 -4.40 25.57
N THR A 83 53.84 -4.56 26.07
CA THR A 83 52.66 -5.00 25.31
C THR A 83 51.77 -3.85 24.85
N ALA A 84 52.04 -2.63 25.31
CA ALA A 84 51.32 -1.42 24.94
C ALA A 84 51.78 -0.86 23.58
N LEU A 85 50.86 -0.20 22.87
CA LEU A 85 51.13 0.37 21.54
C LEU A 85 52.15 1.51 21.54
N ASN A 86 52.23 2.25 22.63
CA ASN A 86 53.15 3.36 22.82
C ASN A 86 54.28 3.02 23.80
N PHE A 87 54.64 1.74 23.91
CA PHE A 87 55.81 1.30 24.67
C PHE A 87 57.03 2.13 24.30
N ASN A 88 57.65 2.75 25.31
CA ASN A 88 58.88 3.51 25.13
C ASN A 88 60.04 2.69 25.72
N PRO A 89 60.93 2.09 24.90
CA PRO A 89 62.05 1.30 25.39
C PRO A 89 63.10 2.11 26.17
N LEU A 90 63.01 3.44 26.14
CA LEU A 90 63.87 4.34 26.90
C LEU A 90 63.21 4.85 28.19
N ALA A 91 61.92 4.56 28.42
CA ALA A 91 61.24 4.97 29.64
C ALA A 91 61.74 4.17 30.85
N GLU A 92 62.13 4.89 31.88
CA GLU A 92 62.56 4.35 33.17
C GLU A 92 61.46 4.51 34.24
N CYS A 93 60.50 5.40 33.97
CA CYS A 93 59.39 5.76 34.83
C CYS A 93 58.07 5.62 34.06
N ASP A 94 57.13 4.84 34.58
CA ASP A 94 55.77 4.76 34.03
C ASP A 94 54.99 6.05 34.32
N ASP A 95 54.47 6.68 33.28
CA ASP A 95 53.64 7.89 33.35
C ASP A 95 52.15 7.60 33.19
N SER A 96 51.75 6.31 33.20
CA SER A 96 50.39 5.87 32.94
C SER A 96 49.85 6.25 31.55
N SER A 97 50.73 6.58 30.60
CA SER A 97 50.33 6.86 29.21
C SER A 97 50.06 5.60 28.39
N CYS A 98 50.29 4.40 28.94
CA CYS A 98 50.17 3.13 28.22
C CYS A 98 48.81 2.97 27.52
N ILE A 99 48.87 2.78 26.20
CA ILE A 99 47.73 2.48 25.35
C ILE A 99 47.68 0.96 25.17
N ALA A 100 46.70 0.33 25.81
CA ALA A 100 46.49 -1.12 25.69
C ALA A 100 46.20 -1.51 24.23
N SER A 101 46.80 -2.60 23.78
CA SER A 101 46.49 -3.21 22.48
C SER A 101 45.13 -3.92 22.57
N LEU A 102 44.10 -3.35 21.95
CA LEU A 102 42.80 -3.98 21.79
C LEU A 102 42.69 -4.55 20.36
N TYR A 103 42.75 -5.87 20.31
CA TYR A 103 42.62 -6.66 19.09
C TYR A 103 41.16 -6.73 18.63
N GLY A 104 40.95 -6.62 17.33
CA GLY A 104 39.67 -6.81 16.68
C GLY A 104 39.68 -6.25 15.26
N CYS A 105 38.58 -6.41 14.54
CA CYS A 105 38.47 -5.85 13.19
C CYS A 105 38.47 -4.31 13.22
N THR A 106 39.45 -3.69 12.57
CA THR A 106 39.56 -2.22 12.45
C THR A 106 38.99 -1.66 11.16
N ASP A 107 38.55 -2.51 10.22
CA ASP A 107 37.94 -2.12 8.95
C ASP A 107 36.50 -1.68 9.17
N SER A 108 36.17 -0.41 8.90
CA SER A 108 34.84 0.15 9.12
C SER A 108 33.78 -0.34 8.13
N LEU A 109 34.18 -1.04 7.07
CA LEU A 109 33.26 -1.66 6.11
C LEU A 109 32.92 -3.11 6.47
N ALA A 110 33.63 -3.71 7.43
CA ALA A 110 33.38 -5.06 7.88
C ALA A 110 32.15 -5.16 8.79
N CYS A 111 31.38 -6.24 8.69
CA CYS A 111 30.19 -6.40 9.54
C CYS A 111 30.51 -6.67 11.01
N ASN A 112 31.73 -7.10 11.32
CA ASN A 112 32.23 -7.27 12.69
C ASN A 112 33.22 -6.16 13.12
N TYR A 113 33.17 -4.99 12.48
CA TYR A 113 33.95 -3.83 12.87
C TYR A 113 33.85 -3.53 14.37
N ASN A 114 34.99 -3.39 15.03
CA ASN A 114 35.09 -3.01 16.43
C ASN A 114 35.67 -1.59 16.54
N VAL A 115 34.82 -0.61 16.85
CA VAL A 115 35.22 0.80 17.03
C VAL A 115 36.25 1.03 18.13
N PHE A 116 36.38 0.10 19.08
CA PHE A 116 37.36 0.20 20.16
C PHE A 116 38.68 -0.48 19.80
N ALA A 117 38.71 -1.33 18.77
CA ALA A 117 39.93 -2.02 18.36
C ALA A 117 40.94 -1.01 17.80
N ASN A 118 42.17 -1.11 18.26
CA ASN A 118 43.30 -0.29 17.80
C ASN A 118 44.41 -1.13 17.16
N VAL A 119 44.24 -2.46 17.14
CA VAL A 119 45.09 -3.42 16.44
C VAL A 119 44.22 -4.37 15.65
N ASP A 120 44.44 -4.43 14.34
CA ASP A 120 43.78 -5.42 13.48
C ASP A 120 44.28 -6.83 13.81
N ASP A 121 43.35 -7.74 14.07
CA ASP A 121 43.63 -9.16 14.33
C ASP A 121 43.30 -10.05 13.14
N SER A 122 43.01 -9.47 11.97
CA SER A 122 42.60 -10.17 10.75
C SER A 122 41.28 -10.96 10.90
N SER A 123 40.45 -10.62 11.90
CA SER A 123 39.12 -11.22 12.08
C SER A 123 38.04 -10.61 11.19
N CYS A 124 38.34 -9.57 10.39
CA CYS A 124 37.35 -8.85 9.60
C CYS A 124 36.56 -9.74 8.62
N TYR A 125 35.23 -9.63 8.68
CA TYR A 125 34.30 -10.24 7.76
C TYR A 125 33.85 -9.18 6.75
N ASN A 126 34.15 -9.42 5.47
CA ASN A 126 33.92 -8.47 4.37
C ASN A 126 33.16 -9.10 3.19
N LEU A 127 32.82 -10.40 3.28
CA LEU A 127 32.08 -11.08 2.24
C LEU A 127 30.60 -11.10 2.60
N PHE A 128 29.88 -10.11 2.07
CA PHE A 128 28.43 -9.98 2.20
C PHE A 128 27.72 -10.99 1.30
N GLY A 129 26.70 -11.63 1.84
CA GLY A 129 25.82 -12.53 1.12
C GLY A 129 24.63 -12.97 1.97
N CYS A 130 23.76 -13.78 1.40
CA CYS A 130 22.64 -14.34 2.14
C CYS A 130 23.08 -15.63 2.85
N LEU A 131 22.98 -15.68 4.19
CA LEU A 131 23.27 -16.88 4.98
C LEU A 131 22.03 -17.72 5.31
N ASP A 132 20.87 -17.36 4.79
CA ASP A 132 19.66 -18.17 4.93
C ASP A 132 19.68 -19.35 3.95
N SER A 133 19.73 -20.58 4.48
CA SER A 133 19.73 -21.81 3.68
C SER A 133 18.45 -22.05 2.87
N LEU A 134 17.37 -21.32 3.16
CA LEU A 134 16.13 -21.38 2.40
C LEU A 134 16.09 -20.37 1.24
N ALA A 135 17.02 -19.41 1.18
CA ALA A 135 17.10 -18.47 0.08
C ALA A 135 17.67 -19.12 -1.19
N TYR A 136 17.16 -18.71 -2.34
CA TYR A 136 17.62 -19.15 -3.67
C TYR A 136 19.09 -18.79 -3.91
N ASN A 137 19.53 -17.63 -3.42
CA ASN A 137 20.91 -17.15 -3.54
C ASN A 137 21.73 -17.31 -2.24
N TYR A 138 21.42 -18.34 -1.43
CA TYR A 138 22.23 -18.74 -0.28
C TYR A 138 23.72 -18.86 -0.66
N ASP A 139 24.58 -18.16 0.08
CA ASP A 139 26.02 -18.21 -0.09
C ASP A 139 26.70 -18.72 1.18
N SER A 140 27.06 -20.01 1.16
CA SER A 140 27.80 -20.66 2.26
C SER A 140 29.21 -20.10 2.51
N LEU A 141 29.76 -19.33 1.57
CA LEU A 141 31.08 -18.70 1.70
C LEU A 141 31.00 -17.32 2.34
N ALA A 142 29.82 -16.69 2.34
CA ALA A 142 29.64 -15.40 2.99
C ALA A 142 29.94 -15.49 4.49
N ASN A 143 30.53 -14.43 5.03
CA ASN A 143 30.82 -14.30 6.46
C ASN A 143 30.14 -13.06 7.07
N CYS A 144 29.45 -12.27 6.24
CA CYS A 144 28.52 -11.23 6.65
C CYS A 144 27.15 -11.51 6.07
N ASN A 145 26.17 -11.78 6.94
CA ASN A 145 24.79 -11.93 6.50
C ASN A 145 24.19 -10.58 6.17
N ASP A 146 23.72 -10.43 4.93
CA ASP A 146 22.86 -9.32 4.53
C ASP A 146 21.52 -9.90 4.07
N SER A 147 20.52 -9.83 4.95
CA SER A 147 19.18 -10.34 4.66
C SER A 147 18.47 -9.58 3.55
N SER A 148 18.91 -8.35 3.22
CA SER A 148 18.34 -7.59 2.11
C SER A 148 18.78 -8.09 0.74
N LEU A 149 19.87 -8.89 0.70
CA LEU A 149 20.32 -9.55 -0.51
C LEU A 149 19.64 -10.90 -0.72
N CYS A 150 19.00 -11.48 0.30
CA CYS A 150 18.32 -12.77 0.17
C CYS A 150 17.18 -12.68 -0.85
N LEU A 151 17.14 -13.64 -1.77
CA LEU A 151 16.09 -13.82 -2.76
C LEU A 151 15.41 -15.15 -2.48
N TYR A 152 14.11 -15.14 -2.25
CA TYR A 152 13.30 -16.34 -2.08
C TYR A 152 12.56 -16.71 -3.37
N GLU A 153 12.31 -18.00 -3.54
CA GLU A 153 11.48 -18.55 -4.61
C GLU A 153 10.17 -19.05 -3.99
N TYR A 154 9.04 -18.67 -4.59
CA TYR A 154 7.71 -19.01 -4.11
C TYR A 154 6.89 -19.73 -5.17
N ASN A 155 6.07 -20.68 -4.74
CA ASN A 155 5.16 -21.40 -5.61
C ASN A 155 3.95 -20.53 -5.92
N VAL A 156 3.79 -20.16 -7.19
CA VAL A 156 2.63 -19.41 -7.69
C VAL A 156 1.77 -20.32 -8.54
N THR A 157 0.52 -20.55 -8.11
CA THR A 157 -0.46 -21.31 -8.89
C THR A 157 -1.30 -20.37 -9.73
N PHE A 158 -1.16 -20.47 -11.04
CA PHE A 158 -1.98 -19.75 -12.02
C PHE A 158 -3.25 -20.54 -12.30
N GLN A 159 -4.37 -19.82 -12.36
CA GLN A 159 -5.68 -20.40 -12.66
C GLN A 159 -6.30 -19.64 -13.85
N LEU A 160 -6.62 -20.37 -14.91
CA LEU A 160 -7.24 -19.83 -16.12
C LEU A 160 -8.63 -20.47 -16.28
N ASP A 161 -9.66 -19.64 -16.18
CA ASP A 161 -11.02 -20.05 -16.41
C ASP A 161 -11.36 -19.99 -17.90
N LEU A 162 -11.73 -21.15 -18.46
CA LEU A 162 -12.19 -21.29 -19.85
C LEU A 162 -13.65 -21.74 -19.96
N ARG A 163 -14.39 -21.75 -18.84
CA ARG A 163 -15.83 -22.03 -18.85
C ARG A 163 -16.55 -21.05 -19.79
N GLY A 164 -17.41 -21.57 -20.66
CA GLY A 164 -18.18 -20.77 -21.62
C GLY A 164 -17.39 -20.19 -22.81
N GLN A 165 -16.07 -20.37 -22.86
CA GLN A 165 -15.25 -19.93 -24.00
C GLN A 165 -15.44 -20.87 -25.19
N THR A 166 -16.33 -20.49 -26.11
CA THR A 166 -16.65 -21.29 -27.33
C THR A 166 -15.97 -20.75 -28.59
N THR A 167 -15.35 -19.57 -28.51
CA THR A 167 -14.75 -18.86 -29.64
C THR A 167 -13.29 -19.23 -29.88
N ILE A 168 -12.67 -19.98 -28.97
CA ILE A 168 -11.26 -20.33 -28.99
C ILE A 168 -11.13 -21.84 -29.09
N ASN A 169 -10.51 -22.33 -30.17
CA ASN A 169 -10.24 -23.75 -30.36
C ASN A 169 -8.81 -24.05 -29.91
N TYR A 170 -8.62 -24.38 -28.64
CA TYR A 170 -7.33 -24.68 -28.02
C TYR A 170 -7.15 -26.19 -27.77
N THR A 171 -5.92 -26.70 -27.79
CA THR A 171 -5.65 -28.06 -27.28
C THR A 171 -5.24 -28.04 -25.82
N THR A 172 -4.26 -27.21 -25.46
CA THR A 172 -3.76 -27.07 -24.09
C THR A 172 -3.39 -25.61 -23.86
N PRO A 173 -4.03 -24.90 -22.92
CA PRO A 173 -3.59 -23.57 -22.53
C PRO A 173 -2.25 -23.63 -21.78
N GLU A 174 -1.49 -22.55 -21.88
CA GLU A 174 -0.18 -22.41 -21.26
C GLU A 174 -0.01 -20.99 -20.70
N VAL A 175 0.85 -20.86 -19.70
CA VAL A 175 1.22 -19.56 -19.14
C VAL A 175 2.65 -19.20 -19.51
N ASN A 176 2.86 -17.97 -19.97
CA ASN A 176 4.15 -17.52 -20.46
C ASN A 176 4.49 -16.20 -19.83
N GLY A 177 5.72 -16.04 -19.38
CA GLY A 177 6.13 -14.79 -18.81
C GLY A 177 7.64 -14.68 -18.73
N VAL A 178 8.08 -13.65 -18.05
CA VAL A 178 9.51 -13.39 -17.88
C VAL A 178 10.20 -14.54 -17.14
N PHE A 179 9.50 -15.20 -16.21
CA PHE A 179 10.00 -16.33 -15.42
C PHE A 179 10.27 -17.61 -16.24
N ASN A 180 9.68 -17.77 -17.43
CA ASN A 180 9.97 -18.89 -18.33
C ASN A 180 10.49 -18.45 -19.71
N SER A 181 11.06 -17.24 -19.79
CA SER A 181 11.57 -16.66 -21.04
C SER A 181 10.53 -16.63 -22.19
N TRP A 182 9.26 -16.45 -21.86
CA TRP A 182 8.15 -16.43 -22.83
C TRP A 182 8.05 -17.71 -23.68
N CYS A 183 8.41 -18.87 -23.11
CA CYS A 183 8.41 -20.14 -23.81
C CYS A 183 6.99 -20.73 -23.94
N GLY A 184 6.44 -20.66 -25.16
CA GLY A 184 5.10 -21.11 -25.54
C GLY A 184 4.79 -22.59 -25.34
N ASN A 185 5.68 -23.42 -24.84
CA ASN A 185 5.35 -24.84 -24.59
C ASN A 185 6.07 -25.39 -23.36
N CYS A 186 6.53 -24.51 -22.48
CA CYS A 186 7.28 -24.89 -21.29
C CYS A 186 6.39 -24.99 -20.04
N ALA A 187 5.20 -24.39 -20.06
CA ALA A 187 4.34 -24.22 -18.90
C ALA A 187 2.87 -24.47 -19.26
N GLN A 188 2.61 -25.66 -19.78
CA GLN A 188 1.28 -26.13 -20.14
C GLN A 188 0.45 -26.40 -18.88
N MET A 189 -0.78 -25.90 -18.86
CA MET A 189 -1.69 -26.02 -17.73
C MET A 189 -2.45 -27.34 -17.80
N THR A 190 -3.05 -27.75 -16.68
CA THR A 190 -3.88 -28.97 -16.59
C THR A 190 -5.22 -28.68 -15.93
N ASP A 191 -6.27 -29.32 -16.42
CA ASP A 191 -7.59 -29.37 -15.77
C ASP A 191 -7.81 -30.81 -15.25
N LEU A 192 -7.36 -31.08 -14.03
CA LEU A 192 -7.39 -32.43 -13.45
C LEU A 192 -8.76 -32.82 -12.89
N ASN A 193 -9.57 -31.83 -12.49
CA ASN A 193 -10.89 -32.05 -11.89
C ASN A 193 -12.03 -31.89 -12.92
N ASN A 194 -11.70 -31.50 -14.16
CA ASN A 194 -12.58 -31.36 -15.31
C ASN A 194 -13.69 -30.33 -15.07
N ASP A 195 -13.36 -29.22 -14.38
CA ASP A 195 -14.25 -28.09 -14.13
C ASP A 195 -14.04 -26.92 -15.12
N SER A 196 -13.14 -27.09 -16.09
CA SER A 196 -12.72 -26.09 -17.08
C SER A 196 -11.95 -24.89 -16.53
N ILE A 197 -11.46 -24.98 -15.29
CA ILE A 197 -10.43 -24.11 -14.72
C ILE A 197 -9.09 -24.85 -14.84
N TRP A 198 -8.21 -24.29 -15.66
CA TRP A 198 -6.89 -24.86 -15.91
C TRP A 198 -5.90 -24.30 -14.90
N GLU A 199 -5.02 -25.16 -14.39
CA GLU A 199 -4.08 -24.80 -13.33
C GLU A 199 -2.64 -25.19 -13.67
N ILE A 200 -1.69 -24.39 -13.19
CA ILE A 200 -0.26 -24.75 -13.13
C ILE A 200 0.41 -24.02 -11.98
N THR A 201 1.27 -24.72 -11.24
CA THR A 201 2.13 -24.12 -10.21
C THR A 201 3.55 -23.94 -10.76
N ILE A 202 4.06 -22.72 -10.68
CA ILE A 202 5.41 -22.36 -11.15
C ILE A 202 6.17 -21.71 -9.99
N PRO A 203 7.39 -22.16 -9.70
CA PRO A 203 8.26 -21.47 -8.75
C PRO A 203 8.79 -20.17 -9.40
N ILE A 204 8.57 -19.04 -8.72
CA ILE A 204 8.96 -17.71 -9.21
C ILE A 204 9.70 -16.98 -8.08
N LEU A 205 10.81 -16.32 -8.42
CA LEU A 205 11.54 -15.48 -7.47
C LEU A 205 10.66 -14.34 -6.95
N GLU A 206 10.89 -13.93 -5.71
CA GLU A 206 10.15 -12.84 -5.09
C GLU A 206 10.42 -11.48 -5.76
N GLY A 207 9.50 -10.54 -5.57
CA GLY A 207 9.63 -9.18 -6.05
C GLY A 207 8.82 -8.89 -7.31
N ILE A 208 9.29 -7.91 -8.09
CA ILE A 208 8.60 -7.37 -9.28
C ILE A 208 9.19 -7.87 -10.60
N GLY A 209 10.06 -8.87 -10.54
CA GLY A 209 10.75 -9.40 -11.72
C GLY A 209 11.85 -8.49 -12.28
N PRO A 210 12.54 -8.93 -13.33
CA PRO A 210 13.74 -8.25 -13.84
C PRO A 210 13.43 -7.05 -14.74
N VAL A 211 12.15 -6.75 -15.00
CA VAL A 211 11.75 -5.67 -15.91
C VAL A 211 11.70 -4.35 -15.14
N ILE A 212 12.66 -3.47 -15.41
CA ILE A 212 12.74 -2.15 -14.78
C ILE A 212 11.52 -1.32 -15.15
N GLY A 213 10.80 -0.82 -14.15
CA GLY A 213 9.63 0.03 -14.32
C GLY A 213 8.31 -0.73 -14.50
N ALA A 214 8.36 -2.06 -14.58
CA ALA A 214 7.15 -2.89 -14.49
C ALA A 214 6.70 -3.00 -13.03
N PRO A 215 5.38 -3.05 -12.77
CA PRO A 215 4.84 -3.24 -11.42
C PRO A 215 4.99 -4.69 -10.91
N GLY A 216 5.39 -5.64 -11.75
CA GLY A 216 5.50 -7.06 -11.40
C GLY A 216 6.09 -7.92 -12.53
N TYR A 217 6.18 -9.23 -12.28
CA TYR A 217 6.51 -10.22 -13.31
C TYR A 217 5.44 -10.22 -14.39
N GLU A 218 5.82 -9.85 -15.61
CA GLU A 218 4.91 -9.89 -16.75
C GLU A 218 4.64 -11.33 -17.21
N TYR A 219 3.38 -11.60 -17.55
CA TYR A 219 2.95 -12.89 -18.10
C TYR A 219 1.70 -12.76 -18.99
N LYS A 220 1.38 -13.85 -19.69
CA LYS A 220 0.27 -13.96 -20.62
C LYS A 220 -0.16 -15.41 -20.80
N PHE A 221 -1.46 -15.64 -20.98
CA PHE A 221 -1.97 -16.94 -21.40
C PHE A 221 -1.90 -17.09 -22.92
N SER A 222 -1.44 -18.25 -23.37
CA SER A 222 -1.49 -18.66 -24.77
C SER A 222 -1.95 -20.11 -24.88
N ALA A 223 -2.09 -20.62 -26.09
CA ALA A 223 -2.30 -22.02 -26.34
C ALA A 223 -1.60 -22.43 -27.64
N ASP A 224 -1.27 -23.73 -27.71
CA ASP A 224 -0.70 -24.38 -28.87
C ASP A 224 0.60 -23.73 -29.35
N ASN A 225 1.52 -23.38 -28.43
CA ASN A 225 2.81 -22.78 -28.75
C ASN A 225 2.69 -21.43 -29.46
N TRP A 226 2.03 -20.48 -28.79
CA TRP A 226 1.75 -19.12 -29.27
C TRP A 226 0.87 -19.01 -30.53
N ASN A 227 0.35 -20.13 -31.07
CA ASN A 227 -0.58 -20.09 -32.19
C ASN A 227 -1.87 -19.33 -31.82
N ILE A 228 -2.25 -19.40 -30.55
CA ILE A 228 -3.37 -18.68 -29.97
C ILE A 228 -2.82 -17.93 -28.76
N GLN A 229 -3.17 -16.65 -28.63
CA GLN A 229 -2.80 -15.86 -27.46
C GLN A 229 -4.00 -15.02 -27.05
N GLU A 230 -4.07 -14.69 -25.77
CA GLU A 230 -5.09 -13.76 -25.32
C GLU A 230 -4.86 -12.34 -25.86
N THR A 231 -5.94 -11.59 -25.96
CA THR A 231 -5.91 -10.16 -26.28
C THR A 231 -6.30 -9.42 -25.02
N LEU A 232 -5.42 -8.55 -24.52
CA LEU A 232 -5.61 -7.77 -23.30
C LEU A 232 -5.72 -6.29 -23.65
N PHE A 233 -6.55 -5.55 -22.92
CA PHE A 233 -6.73 -4.11 -23.12
C PHE A 233 -5.82 -3.33 -22.18
N SER A 234 -5.17 -2.29 -22.72
CA SER A 234 -4.32 -1.40 -21.93
C SER A 234 -5.16 -0.63 -20.92
N GLY A 235 -4.80 -0.70 -19.64
CA GLY A 235 -5.48 0.03 -18.56
C GLY A 235 -6.33 -0.84 -17.63
N ASP A 236 -6.51 -2.12 -17.97
CA ASP A 236 -7.17 -3.08 -17.06
C ASP A 236 -6.30 -3.31 -15.81
N LEU A 237 -6.93 -3.57 -14.66
CA LEU A 237 -6.30 -3.61 -13.33
C LEU A 237 -5.07 -4.53 -13.23
N CYS A 238 -5.09 -5.66 -13.91
CA CYS A 238 -4.02 -6.66 -13.89
C CYS A 238 -3.02 -6.51 -15.04
N THR A 239 -3.17 -5.48 -15.88
CA THR A 239 -2.36 -5.32 -17.09
C THR A 239 -1.30 -4.24 -16.95
N TYR A 240 -0.21 -4.42 -17.69
CA TYR A 240 0.83 -3.43 -17.89
C TYR A 240 1.15 -3.36 -19.38
N THR A 241 1.19 -2.14 -19.91
CA THR A 241 1.47 -1.90 -21.34
C THR A 241 2.82 -1.22 -21.48
N ALA A 242 3.77 -1.92 -22.10
CA ALA A 242 5.09 -1.40 -22.42
C ALA A 242 5.51 -1.84 -23.82
N PHE A 243 6.20 -0.97 -24.54
CA PHE A 243 6.73 -1.23 -25.88
C PHE A 243 5.69 -1.75 -26.90
N GLY A 244 4.41 -1.39 -26.72
CA GLY A 244 3.31 -1.80 -27.60
C GLY A 244 2.73 -3.19 -27.29
N PHE A 245 3.17 -3.84 -26.21
CA PHE A 245 2.61 -5.09 -25.71
C PHE A 245 1.85 -4.83 -24.42
N THR A 246 0.64 -5.38 -24.33
CA THR A 246 -0.15 -5.42 -23.10
C THR A 246 -0.08 -6.82 -22.53
N ASN A 247 0.51 -6.96 -21.34
CA ASN A 247 0.67 -8.22 -20.62
C ASN A 247 0.01 -8.12 -19.25
N ARG A 248 -0.24 -9.26 -18.61
CA ARG A 248 -0.60 -9.31 -17.19
C ARG A 248 0.66 -9.12 -16.35
N TYR A 249 0.53 -8.68 -15.10
CA TYR A 249 1.64 -8.65 -14.15
C TYR A 249 1.25 -9.24 -12.80
N LEU A 250 2.25 -9.75 -12.06
CA LEU A 250 2.05 -10.22 -10.70
C LEU A 250 3.25 -9.87 -9.81
N HIS A 251 2.98 -9.55 -8.55
CA HIS A 251 4.01 -9.30 -7.54
C HIS A 251 4.09 -10.49 -6.58
N VAL A 252 5.27 -11.12 -6.48
CA VAL A 252 5.46 -12.33 -5.68
C VAL A 252 6.04 -11.96 -4.31
N THR A 253 5.36 -12.34 -3.24
CA THR A 253 5.84 -12.14 -1.85
C THR A 253 5.77 -13.38 -0.98
N LYS A 254 5.05 -14.41 -1.44
CA LYS A 254 4.81 -15.68 -0.74
C LYS A 254 4.21 -16.70 -1.71
N ASP A 255 4.19 -17.97 -1.28
CA ASP A 255 3.39 -19.01 -1.93
C ASP A 255 1.94 -18.54 -2.06
N THR A 256 1.42 -18.57 -3.29
CA THR A 256 0.13 -17.97 -3.62
C THR A 256 -0.59 -18.82 -4.66
N VAL A 257 -1.89 -19.03 -4.45
CA VAL A 257 -2.81 -19.48 -5.48
C VAL A 257 -3.54 -18.24 -5.97
N LEU A 258 -3.39 -17.91 -7.25
CA LEU A 258 -4.07 -16.77 -7.87
C LEU A 258 -5.53 -17.14 -8.11
N ASP A 259 -6.42 -16.15 -8.01
CA ASP A 259 -7.83 -16.35 -8.35
C ASP A 259 -7.98 -16.73 -9.85
N PRO A 260 -9.00 -17.52 -10.22
CA PRO A 260 -9.28 -17.83 -11.62
C PRO A 260 -9.54 -16.55 -12.41
N VAL A 261 -8.87 -16.40 -13.55
CA VAL A 261 -9.10 -15.29 -14.47
C VAL A 261 -9.59 -15.80 -15.81
N CYS A 262 -10.47 -15.03 -16.46
CA CYS A 262 -10.98 -15.34 -17.78
C CYS A 262 -9.93 -15.05 -18.86
N TRP A 263 -10.01 -15.77 -19.97
CA TRP A 263 -9.21 -15.51 -21.15
C TRP A 263 -9.36 -14.05 -21.63
N GLY A 264 -8.26 -13.29 -21.68
CA GLY A 264 -8.27 -11.90 -22.11
C GLY A 264 -8.91 -10.90 -21.13
N SER A 265 -9.16 -11.30 -19.88
CA SER A 265 -9.73 -10.42 -18.84
C SER A 265 -9.06 -10.61 -17.48
N CYS A 266 -9.03 -9.55 -16.67
CA CYS A 266 -8.45 -9.56 -15.32
C CYS A 266 -9.35 -10.17 -14.24
N VAL A 267 -10.56 -10.59 -14.60
CA VAL A 267 -11.54 -11.17 -13.67
C VAL A 267 -11.99 -12.54 -14.14
N ASP A 268 -12.54 -13.35 -13.24
CA ASP A 268 -13.20 -14.64 -13.54
C ASP A 268 -14.29 -14.44 -14.62
N CYS A 269 -14.51 -15.44 -15.50
CA CYS A 269 -15.51 -15.36 -16.56
C CYS A 269 -16.95 -15.20 -16.02
N TYR A 270 -17.15 -15.49 -14.74
CA TYR A 270 -18.42 -15.48 -14.02
C TYR A 270 -18.35 -14.66 -12.72
N ALA A 271 -17.31 -13.84 -12.53
CA ALA A 271 -17.32 -12.83 -11.47
C ALA A 271 -18.43 -11.79 -11.74
N PRO A 272 -19.08 -11.24 -10.69
CA PRO A 272 -19.96 -10.10 -10.86
C PRO A 272 -19.16 -8.96 -11.50
N GLN A 273 -19.61 -8.52 -12.67
CA GLN A 273 -18.90 -7.53 -13.49
C GLN A 273 -18.79 -6.21 -12.71
N SER A 274 -17.57 -5.71 -12.51
CA SER A 274 -17.32 -4.51 -11.69
C SER A 274 -17.51 -3.20 -12.45
N ALA A 275 -17.64 -3.25 -13.77
CA ALA A 275 -17.92 -2.12 -14.65
C ALA A 275 -18.64 -2.57 -15.93
N TYR A 276 -19.52 -1.73 -16.46
CA TYR A 276 -20.30 -2.00 -17.66
C TYR A 276 -20.17 -0.85 -18.68
N ASN A 277 -20.44 -1.13 -19.96
CA ASN A 277 -20.49 -0.09 -20.98
C ASN A 277 -21.70 0.82 -20.75
N VAL A 278 -21.45 2.11 -20.60
CA VAL A 278 -22.49 3.14 -20.48
C VAL A 278 -22.36 4.10 -21.66
N THR A 279 -23.44 4.22 -22.44
CA THR A 279 -23.56 5.24 -23.49
C THR A 279 -24.29 6.46 -22.91
N PHE A 280 -23.57 7.56 -22.76
CA PHE A 280 -24.10 8.86 -22.39
C PHE A 280 -24.62 9.57 -23.63
N ARG A 281 -25.80 10.18 -23.53
CA ARG A 281 -26.45 10.89 -24.64
C ARG A 281 -26.94 12.26 -24.17
N LEU A 282 -26.48 13.32 -24.83
CA LEU A 282 -26.73 14.71 -24.44
C LEU A 282 -27.26 15.51 -25.63
N ASP A 283 -28.44 16.11 -25.47
CA ASP A 283 -29.01 17.04 -26.44
C ASP A 283 -28.52 18.47 -26.15
N MET A 284 -27.77 19.03 -27.10
CA MET A 284 -27.17 20.36 -27.02
C MET A 284 -27.97 21.43 -27.77
N ASN A 285 -29.18 21.14 -28.26
CA ASN A 285 -29.97 22.10 -29.06
C ASN A 285 -30.34 23.38 -28.30
N ASN A 286 -30.43 23.31 -26.96
CA ASN A 286 -30.70 24.47 -26.10
C ASN A 286 -29.42 25.15 -25.56
N ALA A 287 -28.24 24.62 -25.88
CA ALA A 287 -26.95 25.21 -25.50
C ALA A 287 -26.42 26.15 -26.59
N THR A 288 -25.70 27.20 -26.18
CA THR A 288 -25.04 28.12 -27.11
C THR A 288 -23.59 28.39 -26.66
N ASN A 289 -22.74 28.84 -27.59
CA ASN A 289 -21.32 29.16 -27.34
C ASN A 289 -20.45 27.96 -26.92
N PHE A 290 -20.56 26.83 -27.62
CA PHE A 290 -19.69 25.67 -27.44
C PHE A 290 -19.15 25.13 -28.77
N THR A 291 -18.09 24.34 -28.74
CA THR A 291 -17.62 23.57 -29.90
C THR A 291 -17.77 22.07 -29.72
N ILE A 292 -17.35 21.52 -28.57
CA ILE A 292 -17.40 20.08 -28.31
C ILE A 292 -17.83 19.85 -26.86
N PRO A 293 -18.98 19.18 -26.62
CA PRO A 293 -19.35 18.74 -25.29
C PRO A 293 -18.50 17.55 -24.84
N GLU A 294 -18.34 17.44 -23.54
CA GLU A 294 -17.54 16.41 -22.88
C GLU A 294 -18.23 15.95 -21.59
N ILE A 295 -17.90 14.73 -21.16
CA ILE A 295 -18.40 14.16 -19.90
C ILE A 295 -17.30 14.07 -18.84
N ASN A 296 -17.65 14.42 -17.62
CA ASN A 296 -16.75 14.49 -16.48
C ASN A 296 -17.34 13.77 -15.29
N GLY A 297 -16.56 13.00 -14.56
CA GLY A 297 -16.98 12.33 -13.33
C GLY A 297 -15.81 11.73 -12.57
N GLU A 298 -16.10 11.00 -11.51
CA GLU A 298 -15.07 10.30 -10.72
C GLU A 298 -14.26 9.33 -11.59
N PHE A 299 -14.95 8.63 -12.50
CA PHE A 299 -14.37 7.70 -13.47
C PHE A 299 -13.33 8.29 -14.43
N ASN A 300 -13.21 9.62 -14.55
CA ASN A 300 -12.18 10.28 -15.36
C ASN A 300 -11.50 11.45 -14.63
N ASN A 301 -11.53 11.45 -13.30
CA ASN A 301 -10.96 12.49 -12.45
C ASN A 301 -11.43 13.92 -12.80
N TRP A 302 -12.69 14.06 -13.22
CA TRP A 302 -13.28 15.36 -13.61
C TRP A 302 -12.46 16.09 -14.71
N CYS A 303 -11.90 15.33 -15.65
CA CYS A 303 -11.05 15.86 -16.70
C CYS A 303 -11.85 16.50 -17.85
N GLY A 304 -11.80 17.83 -17.91
CA GLY A 304 -12.56 18.68 -18.83
C GLY A 304 -12.33 18.47 -20.30
N ASN A 305 -11.35 17.70 -20.75
CA ASN A 305 -11.11 17.50 -22.18
C ASN A 305 -10.65 16.08 -22.53
N CYS A 306 -10.73 15.15 -21.57
CA CYS A 306 -10.32 13.77 -21.79
C CYS A 306 -11.38 13.01 -22.59
N TRP A 307 -12.66 13.19 -22.26
CA TRP A 307 -13.77 12.38 -22.79
C TRP A 307 -14.77 13.25 -23.54
N GLN A 308 -14.36 13.67 -24.74
CA GLN A 308 -15.17 14.44 -25.68
C GLN A 308 -16.22 13.53 -26.34
N MET A 309 -17.44 14.04 -26.49
CA MET A 309 -18.55 13.32 -27.11
C MET A 309 -18.53 13.49 -28.63
N ASN A 310 -19.29 12.65 -29.34
CA ASN A 310 -19.40 12.70 -30.80
C ASN A 310 -20.86 12.90 -31.24
N ASP A 311 -21.07 13.76 -32.22
CA ASP A 311 -22.32 13.90 -32.96
C ASP A 311 -22.08 13.34 -34.37
N ILE A 312 -22.51 12.10 -34.60
CA ILE A 312 -22.18 11.35 -35.82
C ILE A 312 -23.13 11.70 -36.97
N ASP A 313 -24.39 11.98 -36.68
CA ASP A 313 -25.44 12.26 -37.67
C ASP A 313 -25.80 13.75 -37.82
N GLY A 314 -25.23 14.60 -36.97
CA GLY A 314 -25.32 16.06 -37.08
C GLY A 314 -26.65 16.63 -36.56
N ASP A 315 -27.35 15.89 -35.70
CA ASP A 315 -28.63 16.30 -35.11
C ASP A 315 -28.46 17.08 -33.78
N ASN A 316 -27.21 17.29 -33.36
CA ASN A 316 -26.80 17.94 -32.13
C ASN A 316 -27.17 17.15 -30.85
N ILE A 317 -27.40 15.85 -30.99
CA ILE A 317 -27.41 14.86 -29.92
C ILE A 317 -26.05 14.17 -29.91
N TRP A 318 -25.33 14.36 -28.81
CA TRP A 318 -23.96 13.92 -28.66
C TRP A 318 -23.90 12.64 -27.85
N GLU A 319 -23.11 11.68 -28.31
CA GLU A 319 -22.97 10.37 -27.68
C GLU A 319 -21.52 10.07 -27.28
N PHE A 320 -21.35 9.39 -26.14
CA PHE A 320 -20.07 8.87 -25.69
C PHE A 320 -20.27 7.56 -24.93
N THR A 321 -19.53 6.52 -25.31
CA THR A 321 -19.59 5.20 -24.66
C THR A 321 -18.28 4.90 -23.95
N THR A 322 -18.36 4.49 -22.69
CA THR A 322 -17.19 4.12 -21.88
C THR A 322 -17.56 3.09 -20.81
N LEU A 323 -16.55 2.49 -20.18
CA LEU A 323 -16.75 1.63 -19.02
C LEU A 323 -16.95 2.48 -17.76
N VAL A 324 -18.01 2.18 -17.01
CA VAL A 324 -18.34 2.83 -15.75
C VAL A 324 -18.54 1.76 -14.68
N ASP A 325 -17.92 1.94 -13.52
CA ASP A 325 -18.01 0.96 -12.44
C ASP A 325 -19.43 0.87 -11.83
N THR A 326 -19.66 -0.20 -11.07
CA THR A 326 -20.97 -0.49 -10.45
C THR A 326 -21.30 0.35 -9.23
N SER A 327 -20.39 1.19 -8.73
CA SER A 327 -20.70 2.05 -7.60
C SER A 327 -21.56 3.25 -8.03
N LEU A 328 -22.04 4.02 -7.05
CA LEU A 328 -22.82 5.23 -7.34
C LEU A 328 -21.89 6.30 -7.90
N GLN A 329 -22.04 6.61 -9.19
CA GLN A 329 -21.19 7.57 -9.89
C GLN A 329 -21.83 8.95 -9.93
N GLU A 330 -21.05 10.00 -9.66
CA GLU A 330 -21.41 11.38 -9.94
C GLU A 330 -20.72 11.87 -11.22
N PHE A 331 -21.46 12.60 -12.07
CA PHE A 331 -20.95 13.12 -13.32
C PHE A 331 -21.61 14.44 -13.73
N LYS A 332 -21.03 15.12 -14.71
CA LYS A 332 -21.54 16.37 -15.28
C LYS A 332 -21.10 16.53 -16.73
N PHE A 333 -21.93 17.16 -17.54
CA PHE A 333 -21.52 17.60 -18.87
C PHE A 333 -20.87 18.99 -18.81
N SER A 334 -19.81 19.16 -19.59
CA SER A 334 -19.19 20.46 -19.86
C SER A 334 -18.94 20.61 -21.36
N ALA A 335 -18.46 21.77 -21.79
CA ALA A 335 -17.92 21.90 -23.14
C ALA A 335 -16.70 22.82 -23.17
N ASP A 336 -15.81 22.51 -24.11
CA ASP A 336 -14.58 23.24 -24.39
C ASP A 336 -13.67 23.39 -23.17
N ASN A 337 -13.39 22.29 -22.47
CA ASN A 337 -12.53 22.25 -21.28
C ASN A 337 -13.04 23.13 -20.13
N TRP A 338 -14.26 22.82 -19.67
CA TRP A 338 -14.95 23.55 -18.60
C TRP A 338 -15.23 25.03 -18.92
N SER A 339 -15.10 25.47 -20.19
CA SER A 339 -15.41 26.86 -20.58
C SER A 339 -16.89 27.17 -20.38
N ILE A 340 -17.75 26.20 -20.66
CA ILE A 340 -19.12 26.15 -20.17
C ILE A 340 -19.35 24.82 -19.44
N GLN A 341 -20.28 24.82 -18.49
CA GLN A 341 -20.69 23.63 -17.77
C GLN A 341 -22.18 23.71 -17.46
N GLU A 342 -22.76 22.57 -17.15
CA GLU A 342 -24.15 22.55 -16.71
C GLU A 342 -24.35 23.31 -15.39
N ASN A 343 -25.44 24.07 -15.33
CA ASN A 343 -25.93 24.74 -14.12
C ASN A 343 -27.26 24.09 -13.71
N LEU A 344 -27.15 22.92 -13.08
CA LEU A 344 -28.28 22.08 -12.70
C LEU A 344 -28.95 22.58 -11.41
N ASP A 345 -30.29 22.59 -11.39
CA ASP A 345 -31.04 22.86 -10.17
C ASP A 345 -30.98 21.65 -9.22
N SER A 346 -30.63 21.89 -7.96
CA SER A 346 -30.58 20.90 -6.89
C SER A 346 -31.90 20.16 -6.62
N THR A 347 -33.04 20.67 -7.08
CA THR A 347 -34.35 20.00 -6.93
C THR A 347 -34.66 18.99 -8.01
N LEU A 348 -33.82 18.85 -9.04
CA LEU A 348 -34.03 17.91 -10.13
C LEU A 348 -33.89 16.45 -9.65
N PHE A 349 -34.61 15.52 -10.29
CA PHE A 349 -34.62 14.12 -9.84
C PHE A 349 -33.35 13.34 -10.19
N CYS A 350 -32.62 13.75 -11.23
CA CYS A 350 -31.42 13.06 -11.71
C CYS A 350 -30.11 13.59 -11.09
N VAL A 351 -30.20 14.49 -10.10
CA VAL A 351 -29.04 15.14 -9.51
C VAL A 351 -28.83 14.80 -8.05
N LYS A 352 -27.58 14.91 -7.62
CA LYS A 352 -27.12 14.75 -6.25
C LYS A 352 -26.33 16.00 -5.88
N THR A 353 -26.61 16.54 -4.70
CA THR A 353 -25.88 17.70 -4.17
C THR A 353 -24.81 17.23 -3.20
N THR A 354 -23.55 17.51 -3.50
CA THR A 354 -22.39 17.19 -2.68
C THR A 354 -21.70 18.45 -2.17
N ILE A 355 -21.08 18.35 -0.99
CA ILE A 355 -20.33 19.44 -0.37
C ILE A 355 -18.91 18.94 -0.14
N ASP A 356 -17.91 19.62 -0.69
CA ASP A 356 -16.52 19.23 -0.50
C ASP A 356 -15.99 19.61 0.89
N SER A 357 -14.74 19.21 1.16
CA SER A 357 -14.05 19.48 2.42
C SER A 357 -13.79 20.98 2.69
N LEU A 358 -13.97 21.84 1.68
CA LEU A 358 -13.81 23.29 1.76
C LEU A 358 -15.16 24.03 1.86
N GLY A 359 -16.28 23.29 1.82
CA GLY A 359 -17.63 23.84 1.91
C GLY A 359 -18.22 24.31 0.58
N ALA A 360 -17.58 24.00 -0.56
CA ALA A 360 -18.13 24.27 -1.87
C ALA A 360 -19.24 23.27 -2.20
N VAL A 361 -20.34 23.77 -2.75
CA VAL A 361 -21.54 22.98 -3.08
C VAL A 361 -21.54 22.66 -4.56
N PHE A 362 -21.67 21.38 -4.90
CA PHE A 362 -21.74 20.89 -6.26
C PHE A 362 -23.06 20.17 -6.47
N VAL A 363 -23.75 20.49 -7.57
CA VAL A 363 -24.94 19.78 -8.04
C VAL A 363 -24.53 19.04 -9.30
N ASN A 364 -24.46 17.72 -9.21
CA ASN A 364 -24.00 16.82 -10.27
C ASN A 364 -25.08 15.80 -10.60
N ARG A 365 -25.05 15.26 -11.81
CA ARG A 365 -25.89 14.10 -12.16
C ARG A 365 -25.33 12.87 -11.45
N TYR A 366 -26.16 11.85 -11.23
CA TYR A 366 -25.71 10.57 -10.70
C TYR A 366 -26.32 9.39 -11.42
N LEU A 367 -25.63 8.25 -11.40
CA LEU A 367 -26.14 6.99 -11.92
C LEU A 367 -25.59 5.79 -11.14
N HIS A 368 -26.29 4.67 -11.23
CA HIS A 368 -25.82 3.38 -10.72
C HIS A 368 -25.88 2.37 -11.87
N VAL A 369 -24.80 1.61 -12.06
CA VAL A 369 -24.67 0.71 -13.21
C VAL A 369 -24.81 -0.74 -12.78
N TYR A 370 -25.74 -1.46 -13.41
CA TYR A 370 -25.98 -2.89 -13.13
C TYR A 370 -25.78 -3.78 -14.36
N SER A 371 -25.68 -3.19 -15.55
CA SER A 371 -25.50 -3.86 -16.84
C SER A 371 -25.01 -2.86 -17.89
N ASP A 372 -24.56 -3.35 -19.05
CA ASP A 372 -24.35 -2.49 -20.22
C ASP A 372 -25.65 -1.72 -20.52
N THR A 373 -25.56 -0.40 -20.60
CA THR A 373 -26.73 0.50 -20.61
C THR A 373 -26.53 1.68 -21.56
N VAL A 374 -27.55 2.01 -22.33
CA VAL A 374 -27.63 3.25 -23.08
C VAL A 374 -28.57 4.19 -22.31
N LEU A 375 -28.04 5.29 -21.77
CA LEU A 375 -28.83 6.24 -20.97
C LEU A 375 -29.80 7.01 -21.86
N ASP A 376 -30.94 7.44 -21.33
CA ASP A 376 -31.86 8.32 -22.07
C ASP A 376 -31.19 9.62 -22.51
N ILE A 377 -31.69 10.21 -23.61
CA ILE A 377 -31.21 11.50 -24.10
C ILE A 377 -31.67 12.57 -23.11
N VAL A 378 -30.72 13.29 -22.51
CA VAL A 378 -31.00 14.39 -21.59
C VAL A 378 -30.71 15.73 -22.23
N CYS A 379 -31.53 16.74 -21.95
CA CYS A 379 -31.29 18.11 -22.39
C CYS A 379 -30.19 18.77 -21.56
N TRP A 380 -29.42 19.66 -22.18
CA TRP A 380 -28.49 20.54 -21.46
C TRP A 380 -29.20 21.28 -20.32
N ASN A 381 -28.68 21.15 -19.09
CA ASN A 381 -29.25 21.66 -17.82
C ASN A 381 -30.56 21.02 -17.33
N GLU A 382 -31.07 19.96 -17.96
CA GLU A 382 -32.32 19.32 -17.54
C GLU A 382 -32.17 17.79 -17.41
N CYS A 383 -33.08 17.15 -16.67
CA CYS A 383 -33.07 15.68 -16.52
C CYS A 383 -33.83 14.95 -17.62
N ASP A 384 -34.63 15.66 -18.39
CA ASP A 384 -35.49 15.13 -19.45
C ASP A 384 -34.99 15.60 -20.83
N SER A 385 -35.54 15.05 -21.91
CA SER A 385 -35.19 15.43 -23.28
C SER A 385 -35.64 16.85 -23.64
N CYS A 386 -34.89 17.56 -24.51
CA CYS A 386 -35.22 18.96 -24.88
C CYS A 386 -36.58 19.09 -25.60
N ASN A 387 -37.03 18.00 -26.21
CA ASN A 387 -38.41 17.85 -26.65
C ASN A 387 -39.13 17.01 -25.60
N ILE A 388 -40.03 17.65 -24.86
CA ILE A 388 -41.01 16.93 -24.04
C ILE A 388 -41.92 16.24 -25.04
N ASP A 389 -41.65 14.97 -25.35
CA ASP A 389 -42.72 14.09 -25.80
C ASP A 389 -43.74 14.12 -24.66
N ILE A 390 -44.85 14.82 -24.88
CA ILE A 390 -45.87 15.00 -23.85
C ILE A 390 -46.36 13.60 -23.52
N ILE A 391 -45.89 13.06 -22.39
CA ILE A 391 -46.20 11.69 -22.02
C ILE A 391 -47.72 11.63 -21.82
N PRO A 392 -48.44 10.77 -22.56
CA PRO A 392 -49.90 10.70 -22.45
C PRO A 392 -50.31 10.48 -20.99
N SER A 393 -51.18 11.34 -20.50
CA SER A 393 -51.70 11.32 -19.13
C SER A 393 -53.22 11.47 -19.21
N TRP A 394 -53.99 10.98 -18.25
CA TRP A 394 -55.43 10.81 -18.42
C TRP A 394 -56.20 11.36 -17.22
N ASP A 395 -57.26 12.13 -17.48
CA ASP A 395 -58.19 12.65 -16.49
C ASP A 395 -59.52 11.92 -16.52
N CYS A 396 -60.15 11.83 -15.35
CA CYS A 396 -61.47 11.27 -15.19
C CYS A 396 -62.57 12.26 -15.57
N VAL A 397 -63.34 11.96 -16.60
CA VAL A 397 -64.53 12.73 -16.99
C VAL A 397 -65.76 11.82 -17.05
N ALA A 398 -66.96 12.42 -17.02
CA ALA A 398 -68.22 11.67 -16.87
C ALA A 398 -68.49 10.60 -17.94
N ASP A 399 -67.82 10.68 -19.11
CA ASP A 399 -67.94 9.73 -20.23
C ASP A 399 -66.68 8.87 -20.45
N GLY A 400 -65.76 8.79 -19.47
CA GLY A 400 -64.57 7.95 -19.51
C GLY A 400 -63.26 8.71 -19.26
N CYS A 401 -62.17 8.21 -19.83
CA CYS A 401 -60.84 8.79 -19.66
C CYS A 401 -60.45 9.66 -20.85
N TYR A 402 -59.97 10.87 -20.56
CA TYR A 402 -59.58 11.86 -21.55
C TYR A 402 -58.12 12.26 -21.33
N ASP A 403 -57.32 12.28 -22.40
CA ASP A 403 -55.95 12.80 -22.36
C ASP A 403 -55.96 14.31 -22.65
N PRO A 404 -55.57 15.17 -21.70
CA PRO A 404 -55.53 16.62 -21.89
C PRO A 404 -54.39 17.06 -22.82
N GLY A 405 -53.46 16.18 -23.21
CA GLY A 405 -52.33 16.51 -24.08
C GLY A 405 -51.33 17.46 -23.43
N THR A 406 -51.32 17.53 -22.10
CA THR A 406 -50.46 18.40 -21.29
C THR A 406 -49.49 17.63 -20.39
N GLY A 407 -49.57 16.30 -20.36
CA GLY A 407 -48.78 15.45 -19.47
C GLY A 407 -49.14 15.56 -17.98
N SER A 408 -50.25 16.27 -17.66
CA SER A 408 -50.66 16.59 -16.28
C SER A 408 -51.96 15.90 -15.84
N GLY A 409 -52.42 14.89 -16.57
CA GLY A 409 -53.62 14.12 -16.23
C GLY A 409 -53.45 13.32 -14.94
N GLN A 410 -54.56 13.09 -14.21
CA GLN A 410 -54.61 12.37 -12.93
C GLN A 410 -53.96 10.98 -12.94
N PHE A 411 -53.92 10.33 -14.09
CA PHE A 411 -53.38 8.99 -14.25
C PHE A 411 -52.33 8.94 -15.36
N SER A 412 -51.19 8.31 -15.11
CA SER A 412 -50.12 8.13 -16.09
C SER A 412 -50.38 7.00 -17.10
N ASP A 413 -51.53 6.33 -16.99
CA ASP A 413 -51.89 5.17 -17.81
C ASP A 413 -53.41 5.17 -18.08
N SER A 414 -53.79 4.98 -19.35
CA SER A 414 -55.18 5.05 -19.79
C SER A 414 -56.05 3.94 -19.19
N LEU A 415 -55.46 2.78 -18.92
CA LEU A 415 -56.13 1.62 -18.36
C LEU A 415 -56.36 1.81 -16.86
N VAL A 416 -55.38 2.36 -16.14
CA VAL A 416 -55.52 2.75 -14.73
C VAL A 416 -56.62 3.82 -14.58
N CYS A 417 -56.65 4.80 -15.48
CA CYS A 417 -57.75 5.77 -15.50
C CYS A 417 -59.11 5.06 -15.70
N ILE A 418 -59.23 4.16 -16.68
CA ILE A 418 -60.50 3.47 -16.99
C ILE A 418 -60.97 2.63 -15.79
N LEU A 419 -60.05 1.98 -15.09
CA LEU A 419 -60.33 1.17 -13.90
C LEU A 419 -60.80 2.03 -12.72
N ASN A 420 -60.19 3.20 -12.50
CA ASN A 420 -60.55 4.09 -11.39
C ASN A 420 -61.78 4.97 -11.67
N CYS A 421 -62.04 5.31 -12.93
CA CYS A 421 -63.20 6.11 -13.32
C CYS A 421 -64.51 5.33 -13.34
N ASN A 422 -64.46 4.01 -13.54
CA ASN A 422 -65.65 3.16 -13.67
C ASN A 422 -65.96 2.30 -12.45
N LEU A 423 -65.23 2.46 -11.34
CA LEU A 423 -65.48 1.68 -10.13
C LEU A 423 -65.78 2.60 -8.95
N ASN A 424 -66.98 2.41 -8.39
CA ASN A 424 -67.34 2.94 -7.08
C ASN A 424 -66.27 2.51 -6.06
N ASN A 425 -65.68 3.49 -5.40
CA ASN A 425 -64.86 3.42 -4.18
C ASN A 425 -64.80 2.02 -3.53
N THR A 426 -63.67 1.34 -3.70
CA THR A 426 -63.15 0.41 -2.70
C THR A 426 -61.66 0.67 -2.54
N GLU A 427 -61.26 0.98 -1.31
CA GLU A 427 -59.89 1.32 -0.93
C GLU A 427 -58.93 0.18 -1.26
N TYR A 428 -57.87 0.47 -2.02
CA TYR A 428 -56.75 -0.44 -2.24
C TYR A 428 -55.63 -0.09 -1.24
N THR A 429 -55.32 -0.99 -0.32
CA THR A 429 -54.10 -0.91 0.49
C THR A 429 -53.69 -2.30 0.99
N LEU A 430 -52.37 -2.57 0.93
CA LEU A 430 -51.61 -3.61 1.68
C LEU A 430 -51.39 -5.02 1.07
N LEU A 431 -51.26 -5.20 -0.25
CA LEU A 431 -50.73 -6.47 -0.81
C LEU A 431 -49.32 -6.40 -1.44
N SER A 432 -48.80 -5.22 -1.80
CA SER A 432 -47.51 -5.11 -2.52
C SER A 432 -46.33 -5.65 -1.72
N ASP A 433 -46.35 -5.50 -0.40
CA ASP A 433 -45.22 -5.85 0.46
C ASP A 433 -45.21 -7.36 0.82
N GLN A 434 -46.30 -8.07 0.51
CA GLN A 434 -46.50 -9.48 0.85
C GLN A 434 -46.34 -10.42 -0.34
N VAL A 435 -46.32 -9.89 -1.56
CA VAL A 435 -46.24 -10.63 -2.82
C VAL A 435 -45.08 -10.08 -3.66
N LEU A 436 -44.07 -10.92 -3.88
CA LEU A 436 -42.91 -10.65 -4.71
C LEU A 436 -43.08 -11.32 -6.07
N ILE A 437 -42.84 -10.56 -7.15
CA ILE A 437 -42.96 -11.03 -8.53
C ILE A 437 -41.67 -10.72 -9.27
N TYR A 438 -40.97 -11.77 -9.72
CA TYR A 438 -39.65 -11.64 -10.33
C TYR A 438 -39.33 -12.77 -11.31
N PRO A 439 -38.40 -12.56 -12.25
CA PRO A 439 -37.78 -11.28 -12.61
C PRO A 439 -38.73 -10.39 -13.43
N ASN A 440 -38.51 -9.08 -13.40
CA ASN A 440 -39.15 -8.10 -14.27
C ASN A 440 -38.08 -7.08 -14.72
N PRO A 441 -37.61 -7.07 -15.98
CA PRO A 441 -38.14 -7.82 -17.13
C PRO A 441 -37.95 -9.34 -17.04
N VAL A 442 -38.89 -10.10 -17.61
CA VAL A 442 -38.87 -11.58 -17.65
C VAL A 442 -38.43 -12.09 -19.02
N ASN A 443 -37.55 -13.08 -19.06
CA ASN A 443 -37.20 -13.80 -20.30
C ASN A 443 -38.18 -14.95 -20.53
N ASP A 444 -38.15 -15.95 -19.66
CA ASP A 444 -38.88 -17.21 -19.85
C ASP A 444 -39.84 -17.57 -18.73
N PHE A 445 -39.45 -17.35 -17.47
CA PHE A 445 -40.21 -17.80 -16.31
C PHE A 445 -40.44 -16.65 -15.34
N VAL A 446 -41.69 -16.51 -14.91
CA VAL A 446 -42.10 -15.57 -13.85
C VAL A 446 -42.33 -16.38 -12.58
N THR A 447 -41.79 -15.89 -11.47
CA THR A 447 -42.02 -16.43 -10.13
C THR A 447 -42.87 -15.44 -9.34
N ILE A 448 -43.92 -15.96 -8.72
CA ILE A 448 -44.76 -15.26 -7.75
C ILE A 448 -44.54 -15.94 -6.41
N GLU A 449 -44.04 -15.17 -5.46
CA GLU A 449 -43.80 -15.58 -4.07
C GLU A 449 -44.72 -14.75 -3.18
N SER A 450 -45.48 -15.41 -2.32
CA SER A 450 -46.42 -14.78 -1.40
C SER A 450 -46.20 -15.32 0.01
N THR A 451 -46.31 -14.43 0.99
CA THR A 451 -46.30 -14.79 2.41
C THR A 451 -47.62 -15.37 2.91
N GLU A 452 -48.69 -15.22 2.13
CA GLU A 452 -50.04 -15.74 2.38
C GLU A 452 -50.50 -16.67 1.24
N ASP A 453 -51.52 -17.49 1.50
CA ASP A 453 -52.11 -18.36 0.48
C ASP A 453 -52.81 -17.54 -0.61
N ILE A 454 -52.55 -17.88 -1.87
CA ILE A 454 -53.16 -17.24 -3.04
C ILE A 454 -54.34 -18.12 -3.49
N ASP A 455 -55.53 -17.52 -3.58
CA ASP A 455 -56.72 -18.22 -4.06
C ASP A 455 -56.68 -18.40 -5.58
N LYS A 456 -56.22 -17.37 -6.30
CA LYS A 456 -56.27 -17.38 -7.75
C LYS A 456 -55.24 -16.45 -8.39
N ILE A 457 -54.64 -16.90 -9.50
CA ILE A 457 -53.80 -16.07 -10.36
C ILE A 457 -54.38 -16.11 -11.77
N LYS A 458 -54.52 -14.93 -12.38
CA LYS A 458 -54.80 -14.77 -13.81
C LYS A 458 -53.72 -13.93 -14.46
N VAL A 459 -53.31 -14.31 -15.67
CA VAL A 459 -52.40 -13.52 -16.49
C VAL A 459 -53.12 -13.15 -17.76
N TYR A 460 -53.08 -11.87 -18.08
CA TYR A 460 -53.69 -11.29 -19.27
C TYR A 460 -52.60 -10.79 -20.22
N ASN A 461 -52.84 -10.94 -21.52
CA ASN A 461 -52.06 -10.22 -22.52
C ASN A 461 -52.54 -8.75 -22.64
N VAL A 462 -51.85 -7.93 -23.43
CA VAL A 462 -52.17 -6.50 -23.64
C VAL A 462 -53.56 -6.23 -24.23
N ILE A 463 -54.21 -7.21 -24.84
CA ILE A 463 -55.58 -7.08 -25.36
C ILE A 463 -56.65 -7.57 -24.38
N GLY A 464 -56.25 -7.96 -23.16
CA GLY A 464 -57.15 -8.37 -22.07
C GLY A 464 -57.60 -9.83 -22.13
N GLU A 465 -57.02 -10.65 -23.01
CA GLU A 465 -57.29 -12.08 -23.03
C GLU A 465 -56.52 -12.79 -21.92
N VAL A 466 -57.20 -13.68 -21.19
CA VAL A 466 -56.59 -14.54 -20.18
C VAL A 466 -55.73 -15.59 -20.88
N ILE A 467 -54.42 -15.51 -20.69
CA ILE A 467 -53.45 -16.48 -21.23
C ILE A 467 -53.08 -17.57 -20.24
N LEU A 468 -53.26 -17.30 -18.94
CA LEU A 468 -53.03 -18.26 -17.87
C LEU A 468 -54.01 -18.02 -16.74
N GLU A 469 -54.54 -19.10 -16.20
CA GLU A 469 -55.41 -19.08 -15.03
C GLU A 469 -55.03 -20.25 -14.13
N LYS A 470 -54.79 -19.97 -12.86
CA LYS A 470 -54.40 -20.97 -11.86
C LYS A 470 -55.18 -20.76 -10.57
N GLU A 471 -55.87 -21.81 -10.15
CA GLU A 471 -56.65 -21.86 -8.92
C GLU A 471 -55.81 -22.47 -7.79
N ASN A 472 -55.93 -21.93 -6.58
CA ASN A 472 -55.18 -22.28 -5.38
C ASN A 472 -53.65 -22.45 -5.59
N PRO A 473 -52.97 -21.50 -6.25
CA PRO A 473 -51.52 -21.53 -6.29
C PRO A 473 -50.95 -21.44 -4.87
N LYS A 474 -50.17 -22.45 -4.48
CA LYS A 474 -49.40 -22.41 -3.22
C LYS A 474 -48.53 -21.14 -3.17
N PHE A 475 -48.04 -20.80 -1.96
CA PHE A 475 -47.16 -19.66 -1.63
C PHE A 475 -46.02 -19.36 -2.63
N LEU A 476 -45.55 -20.34 -3.39
CA LEU A 476 -44.61 -20.17 -4.49
C LEU A 476 -45.20 -20.75 -5.78
N THR A 477 -45.33 -19.93 -6.82
CA THR A 477 -45.83 -20.34 -8.13
C THR A 477 -44.95 -19.81 -9.24
N ASN A 478 -44.55 -20.69 -10.15
CA ASN A 478 -43.91 -20.34 -11.41
C ASN A 478 -44.85 -20.56 -12.60
N PHE A 479 -44.66 -19.76 -13.64
CA PHE A 479 -45.26 -20.01 -14.94
C PHE A 479 -44.32 -19.55 -16.06
N SER A 480 -44.43 -20.20 -17.21
CA SER A 480 -43.62 -19.90 -18.39
C SER A 480 -44.34 -18.94 -19.32
N LEU A 481 -43.60 -17.93 -19.78
CA LEU A 481 -43.97 -17.06 -20.89
C LEU A 481 -43.13 -17.33 -22.13
N SER A 482 -42.31 -18.38 -22.18
CA SER A 482 -41.39 -18.69 -23.30
C SER A 482 -42.07 -18.70 -24.67
N ASN A 483 -43.32 -19.16 -24.73
CA ASN A 483 -44.09 -19.25 -25.98
C ASN A 483 -44.70 -17.93 -26.48
N TYR A 484 -44.57 -16.84 -25.72
CA TYR A 484 -45.13 -15.55 -26.07
C TYR A 484 -44.02 -14.60 -26.56
N SER A 485 -44.31 -13.76 -27.55
CA SER A 485 -43.36 -12.73 -27.98
C SER A 485 -43.13 -11.68 -26.88
N SER A 486 -42.03 -10.92 -26.97
CA SER A 486 -41.82 -9.74 -26.13
C SER A 486 -43.05 -8.83 -26.16
N ASN A 487 -43.67 -8.66 -25.00
CA ASN A 487 -44.90 -7.90 -24.78
C ASN A 487 -45.10 -7.64 -23.28
N ILE A 488 -46.10 -6.83 -22.95
CA ILE A 488 -46.54 -6.59 -21.57
C ILE A 488 -47.59 -7.65 -21.19
N PHE A 489 -47.51 -8.14 -19.95
CA PHE A 489 -48.54 -8.99 -19.36
C PHE A 489 -49.02 -8.37 -18.04
N LEU A 490 -50.31 -8.52 -17.76
CA LEU A 490 -50.93 -8.11 -16.51
C LEU A 490 -51.23 -9.35 -15.69
N ILE A 491 -50.83 -9.35 -14.43
CA ILE A 491 -51.10 -10.43 -13.48
C ILE A 491 -52.14 -9.90 -12.49
N GLU A 492 -53.23 -10.64 -12.31
CA GLU A 492 -54.22 -10.45 -11.24
C GLU A 492 -54.03 -11.58 -10.23
N ILE A 493 -53.84 -11.22 -8.97
CA ILE A 493 -53.64 -12.13 -7.85
C ILE A 493 -54.75 -11.88 -6.84
N ASN A 494 -55.55 -12.91 -6.58
CA ASN A 494 -56.61 -12.87 -5.58
C ASN A 494 -56.16 -13.66 -4.34
N SER A 495 -56.24 -13.04 -3.18
CA SER A 495 -56.00 -13.67 -1.87
C SER A 495 -57.02 -13.12 -0.87
N GLY A 496 -57.89 -14.00 -0.38
CA GLY A 496 -59.05 -13.65 0.44
C GLY A 496 -60.00 -12.68 -0.27
N ASN A 497 -60.23 -11.53 0.35
CA ASN A 497 -61.05 -10.44 -0.21
C ASN A 497 -60.23 -9.38 -0.95
N GLN A 498 -58.94 -9.62 -1.19
CA GLN A 498 -58.03 -8.64 -1.76
C GLN A 498 -57.59 -9.06 -3.17
N VAL A 499 -57.37 -8.06 -4.03
CA VAL A 499 -56.93 -8.22 -5.42
C VAL A 499 -55.71 -7.35 -5.66
N LEU A 500 -54.64 -7.94 -6.19
CA LEU A 500 -53.43 -7.24 -6.62
C LEU A 500 -53.29 -7.35 -8.14
N HIS A 501 -53.06 -6.21 -8.80
CA HIS A 501 -52.68 -6.15 -10.20
C HIS A 501 -51.21 -5.80 -10.34
N TYR A 502 -50.47 -6.55 -11.14
CA TYR A 502 -49.04 -6.33 -11.35
C TYR A 502 -48.67 -6.44 -12.83
N LYS A 503 -47.83 -5.51 -13.31
CA LYS A 503 -47.37 -5.45 -14.69
C LYS A 503 -45.99 -6.07 -14.80
N ILE A 504 -45.83 -7.01 -15.73
CA ILE A 504 -44.54 -7.59 -16.10
C ILE A 504 -44.22 -7.31 -17.57
N LEU A 505 -42.95 -7.06 -17.86
CA LEU A 505 -42.43 -6.87 -19.21
C LEU A 505 -41.68 -8.13 -19.65
N LYS A 506 -42.11 -8.79 -20.73
CA LYS A 506 -41.31 -9.84 -21.35
C LYS A 506 -40.23 -9.22 -22.26
N ALA A 507 -38.97 -9.43 -21.92
CA ALA A 507 -37.83 -9.05 -22.75
C ALA A 507 -37.73 -9.96 -24.01
N LYS A 508 -36.92 -9.53 -24.98
CA LYS A 508 -36.79 -10.19 -26.29
C LYS A 508 -36.29 -11.62 -26.22
#